data_AF-A0A7D6VFB6-F1
#
_entry.id   AF-A0A7D6VFB6-F1
#
_cell.length_a   1.000
_cell.length_b   1.000
_cell.length_c   1.000
_cell.angle_alpha   90.00
_cell.angle_beta   90.00
_cell.angle_gamma   90.00
#
_symmetry.space_group_name_H-M   'P 1'
#
loop_
_entity.id
_entity.type
_entity.pdbx_description
1 polymer ?
#
loop_
_entity_poly.entity_id
_entity_poly.type
_entity_poly.pdbx_seq_one_letter_code
_entity_poly.pdbx_strand_id
1 'polypeptide(L)'
;MTTTSELRRDLPIFEIYTGANGDRIELHPWFFVAGKQYLGLTRILPPGTGKGPAHVHTGITQYSFLLAGPSARYRRGLRAGTLKTGDALVIPPGAAHVDPYNDTDEPVVVRTVYTPGPVWLMSYGKTLGQAVRDGNVNAQHELRPAHLLLMLGTPGSVTFAARVPLALQRRVMLPLATRIARRRGYAPAAGLRGHIFR
;
A
#
# COMPACT_ATOMS: atom_id res chain seq x y z
N MET A 1 -25.44 -6.68 -0.24
CA MET A 1 -25.11 -5.43 0.47
C MET A 1 -24.20 -5.64 1.70
N THR A 2 -23.73 -6.86 1.98
CA THR A 2 -22.99 -7.24 3.21
C THR A 2 -21.46 -7.15 3.12
N THR A 3 -20.89 -7.11 1.91
CA THR A 3 -19.43 -7.28 1.75
C THR A 3 -18.61 -6.08 2.23
N THR A 4 -19.05 -4.85 2.02
CA THR A 4 -18.28 -3.66 2.43
C THR A 4 -18.29 -3.42 3.94
N SER A 5 -19.37 -3.75 4.65
CA SER A 5 -19.41 -3.69 6.10
C SER A 5 -18.47 -4.73 6.73
N GLU A 6 -18.38 -5.93 6.17
CA GLU A 6 -17.47 -6.98 6.63
C GLU A 6 -15.99 -6.64 6.44
N LEU A 7 -15.66 -5.74 5.51
CA LEU A 7 -14.30 -5.23 5.30
C LEU A 7 -13.93 -4.06 6.24
N ARG A 8 -14.93 -3.45 6.90
CA ARG A 8 -14.75 -2.33 7.85
C ARG A 8 -14.63 -2.76 9.30
N ARG A 9 -15.17 -3.93 9.67
CA ARG A 9 -15.06 -4.49 11.03
C ARG A 9 -13.61 -4.61 11.48
N ASP A 10 -13.37 -4.81 12.76
CA ASP A 10 -12.03 -5.12 13.24
C ASP A 10 -11.49 -6.40 12.60
N LEU A 11 -10.36 -6.25 11.91
CA LEU A 11 -9.70 -7.34 11.22
C LEU A 11 -8.57 -7.86 12.11
N PRO A 12 -8.30 -9.18 12.12
CA PRO A 12 -7.15 -9.72 12.82
C PRO A 12 -5.87 -8.98 12.42
N ILE A 13 -5.10 -8.59 13.42
CA ILE A 13 -3.82 -7.91 13.23
C ILE A 13 -2.72 -8.96 13.37
N PHE A 14 -1.83 -9.03 12.39
CA PHE A 14 -0.68 -9.93 12.40
C PHE A 14 0.57 -9.23 12.89
N GLU A 15 0.82 -8.02 12.39
CA GLU A 15 1.97 -7.22 12.76
C GLU A 15 1.56 -5.75 12.84
N ILE A 16 2.18 -5.03 13.78
CA ILE A 16 2.02 -3.59 13.98
C ILE A 16 3.40 -2.95 13.92
N TYR A 17 3.49 -1.85 13.20
CA TYR A 17 4.67 -1.00 13.12
C TYR A 17 4.28 0.42 13.49
N THR A 18 5.03 1.04 14.39
CA THR A 18 4.80 2.42 14.84
C THR A 18 6.06 3.22 14.61
N GLY A 19 5.94 4.37 13.94
CA GLY A 19 7.01 5.34 13.77
C GLY A 19 6.99 6.40 14.87
N ALA A 20 8.11 7.12 15.01
CA ALA A 20 8.28 8.14 16.05
C ALA A 20 7.34 9.35 15.89
N ASN A 21 6.75 9.53 14.70
CA ASN A 21 5.97 10.71 14.33
C ASN A 21 4.44 10.44 14.33
N GLY A 22 4.00 9.40 15.04
CA GLY A 22 2.59 9.03 15.15
C GLY A 22 2.03 8.24 13.95
N ASP A 23 2.86 7.95 12.96
CA ASP A 23 2.52 7.02 11.88
C ASP A 23 2.50 5.58 12.37
N ARG A 24 1.51 4.83 11.92
CA ARG A 24 1.33 3.42 12.28
C ARG A 24 0.85 2.62 11.10
N ILE A 25 1.30 1.38 11.01
CA ILE A 25 0.88 0.42 9.99
C ILE A 25 0.51 -0.88 10.68
N GLU A 26 -0.67 -1.37 10.36
CA GLU A 26 -1.19 -2.67 10.79
C GLU A 26 -1.34 -3.57 9.57
N LEU A 27 -0.88 -4.81 9.68
CA LEU A 27 -1.02 -5.81 8.63
C LEU A 27 -2.13 -6.79 8.99
N HIS A 28 -3.07 -6.97 8.07
CA HIS A 28 -4.19 -7.91 8.21
C HIS A 28 -3.99 -9.03 7.19
N PRO A 29 -3.43 -10.18 7.61
CA PRO A 29 -3.06 -11.26 6.71
C PRO A 29 -4.33 -11.96 6.22
N TRP A 30 -4.16 -12.75 5.16
CA TRP A 30 -5.24 -13.38 4.40
C TRP A 30 -6.46 -13.79 5.22
N PHE A 31 -7.59 -13.14 4.95
CA PHE A 31 -8.89 -13.45 5.52
C PHE A 31 -9.92 -13.62 4.41
N PHE A 32 -11.04 -14.28 4.71
CA PHE A 32 -12.07 -14.57 3.73
C PHE A 32 -13.35 -13.81 4.05
N VAL A 33 -13.98 -13.23 3.03
CA VAL A 33 -15.29 -12.61 3.09
C VAL A 33 -16.07 -13.04 1.84
N ALA A 34 -17.26 -13.61 2.05
CA ALA A 34 -18.10 -14.13 0.97
C ALA A 34 -17.35 -15.00 -0.06
N GLY A 35 -16.50 -15.92 0.43
CA GLY A 35 -15.72 -16.84 -0.41
C GLY A 35 -14.53 -16.21 -1.15
N LYS A 36 -14.24 -14.92 -0.95
CA LYS A 36 -13.08 -14.24 -1.55
C LYS A 36 -11.99 -14.00 -0.53
N GLN A 37 -10.75 -14.20 -0.95
CA GLN A 37 -9.57 -13.92 -0.15
C GLN A 37 -9.20 -12.43 -0.21
N TYR A 38 -8.89 -11.86 0.94
CA TYR A 38 -8.45 -10.47 1.11
C TYR A 38 -7.16 -10.38 1.89
N LEU A 39 -6.36 -9.37 1.58
CA LEU A 39 -5.22 -8.91 2.38
C LEU A 39 -5.46 -7.44 2.73
N GLY A 40 -5.14 -7.01 3.94
CA GLY A 40 -5.37 -5.64 4.38
C GLY A 40 -4.15 -4.94 4.98
N LEU A 41 -4.13 -3.63 4.85
CA LEU A 41 -3.27 -2.70 5.58
C LEU A 41 -4.14 -1.62 6.20
N THR A 42 -4.00 -1.37 7.51
CA THR A 42 -4.53 -0.15 8.15
C THR A 42 -3.38 0.78 8.44
N ARG A 43 -3.54 2.06 8.14
CA ARG A 43 -2.53 3.10 8.35
C ARG A 43 -3.10 4.23 9.18
N ILE A 44 -2.36 4.66 10.19
CA ILE A 44 -2.53 5.99 10.79
C ILE A 44 -1.58 6.92 10.04
N LEU A 45 -2.12 7.95 9.41
CA LEU A 45 -1.40 8.91 8.60
C LEU A 45 -1.36 10.26 9.33
N PRO A 46 -0.17 10.75 9.72
CA PRO A 46 -0.02 12.11 10.24
C PRO A 46 -0.48 13.18 9.25
N PRO A 47 -0.72 14.41 9.71
CA PRO A 47 -1.09 15.56 8.86
C PRO A 47 -0.17 15.73 7.65
N GLY A 48 -0.76 15.89 6.46
CA GLY A 48 0.00 16.16 5.23
C GLY A 48 0.83 14.98 4.67
N THR A 49 0.58 13.74 5.12
CA THR A 49 1.37 12.55 4.74
C THR A 49 0.57 11.48 3.98
N GLY A 50 1.25 10.38 3.61
CA GLY A 50 0.64 9.21 2.95
C GLY A 50 0.51 9.34 1.43
N LYS A 51 0.96 10.44 0.83
CA LYS A 51 0.80 10.68 -0.61
C LYS A 51 1.87 9.93 -1.42
N GLY A 52 1.56 8.67 -1.73
CA GLY A 52 2.34 7.86 -2.67
C GLY A 52 2.27 8.33 -4.13
N PRO A 53 3.19 7.87 -4.99
CA PRO A 53 3.14 8.15 -6.42
C PRO A 53 1.94 7.48 -7.09
N ALA A 54 1.50 8.05 -8.22
CA ALA A 54 0.40 7.48 -8.99
C ALA A 54 0.78 6.12 -9.59
N HIS A 55 -0.07 5.13 -9.38
CA HIS A 55 0.20 3.74 -9.75
C HIS A 55 -1.05 3.02 -10.24
N VAL A 56 -0.85 1.80 -10.74
CA VAL A 56 -1.88 0.86 -11.16
C VAL A 56 -1.59 -0.48 -10.51
N HIS A 57 -2.65 -1.25 -10.23
CA HIS A 57 -2.49 -2.65 -9.89
C HIS A 57 -3.06 -3.55 -10.98
N THR A 58 -2.31 -4.56 -11.42
CA THR A 58 -2.76 -5.55 -12.40
C THR A 58 -3.39 -6.74 -11.69
N GLY A 59 -4.68 -6.96 -11.92
CA GLY A 59 -5.39 -8.17 -11.46
C GLY A 59 -5.87 -8.16 -10.00
N ILE A 60 -5.81 -7.02 -9.29
CA ILE A 60 -6.42 -6.87 -7.96
C ILE A 60 -7.42 -5.71 -7.95
N THR A 61 -8.49 -5.90 -7.18
CA THR A 61 -9.39 -4.81 -6.78
C THR A 61 -8.95 -4.32 -5.41
N GLN A 62 -8.83 -3.01 -5.27
CA GLN A 62 -8.54 -2.36 -4.00
C GLN A 62 -9.79 -1.66 -3.47
N TYR A 63 -10.01 -1.81 -2.17
CA TYR A 63 -11.03 -1.09 -1.42
C TYR A 63 -10.33 -0.25 -0.35
N SER A 64 -10.70 1.03 -0.23
CA SER A 64 -10.21 1.89 0.83
C SER A 64 -11.35 2.53 1.61
N PHE A 65 -11.15 2.65 2.92
CA PHE A 65 -12.10 3.17 3.88
C PHE A 65 -11.40 4.15 4.81
N LEU A 66 -12.07 5.27 5.10
CA LEU A 66 -11.70 6.12 6.23
C LEU A 66 -12.38 5.54 7.49
N LEU A 67 -11.57 5.16 8.48
CA LEU A 67 -12.04 4.62 9.75
C LEU A 67 -12.15 5.70 10.83
N ALA A 68 -11.24 6.68 10.80
CA ALA A 68 -11.24 7.82 11.71
C ALA A 68 -10.53 9.03 11.09
N GLY A 69 -10.83 10.22 11.64
CA GLY A 69 -10.34 11.51 11.15
C GLY A 69 -11.32 12.20 10.20
N PRO A 70 -11.03 13.46 9.79
CA PRO A 70 -11.96 14.30 9.05
C PRO A 70 -12.19 13.83 7.61
N SER A 71 -11.11 13.59 6.86
CA SER A 71 -11.17 13.09 5.49
C SER A 71 -9.81 12.66 4.94
N ALA A 72 -9.78 11.81 3.92
CA ALA A 72 -8.57 11.51 3.15
C ALA A 72 -8.76 11.86 1.67
N ARG A 73 -7.78 12.49 1.02
CA ARG A 73 -7.82 12.74 -0.43
C ARG A 73 -7.32 11.55 -1.21
N TYR A 74 -7.89 11.33 -2.38
CA TYR A 74 -7.38 10.36 -3.34
C TYR A 74 -7.45 10.93 -4.75
N ARG A 75 -6.87 10.21 -5.72
CA ARG A 75 -7.05 10.52 -7.15
C ARG A 75 -7.30 9.25 -7.93
N ARG A 76 -8.24 9.26 -8.87
CA ARG A 76 -8.48 8.19 -9.84
C ARG A 76 -8.40 8.76 -11.25
N GLY A 77 -7.38 8.38 -12.00
CA GLY A 77 -7.02 9.01 -13.27
C GLY A 77 -6.74 10.51 -13.07
N LEU A 78 -7.52 11.36 -13.75
CA LEU A 78 -7.43 12.82 -13.64
C LEU A 78 -8.33 13.41 -12.54
N ARG A 79 -9.23 12.62 -11.96
CA ARG A 79 -10.22 13.11 -10.99
C ARG A 79 -9.71 12.96 -9.56
N ALA A 80 -9.64 14.07 -8.84
CA ALA A 80 -9.44 14.06 -7.40
C ALA A 80 -10.77 13.76 -6.68
N GLY A 81 -10.68 13.18 -5.49
CA GLY A 81 -11.82 12.94 -4.63
C GLY A 81 -11.44 13.02 -3.15
N THR A 82 -12.46 13.04 -2.31
CA THR A 82 -12.34 13.00 -0.86
C THR A 82 -13.07 11.75 -0.36
N LEU A 83 -12.40 10.96 0.46
CA LEU A 83 -12.94 9.80 1.15
C LEU A 83 -13.35 10.25 2.55
N LYS A 84 -14.63 10.07 2.90
CA LYS A 84 -15.17 10.33 4.24
C LYS A 84 -15.58 9.03 4.93
N THR A 85 -15.85 9.11 6.24
CA THR A 85 -16.40 7.99 7.00
C THR A 85 -17.75 7.56 6.41
N GLY A 86 -17.96 6.25 6.26
CA GLY A 86 -19.13 5.69 5.61
C GLY A 86 -18.98 5.46 4.10
N ASP A 87 -18.05 6.15 3.45
CA ASP A 87 -17.73 5.95 2.04
C ASP A 87 -16.86 4.71 1.81
N ALA A 88 -16.91 4.18 0.60
CA ALA A 88 -15.99 3.15 0.12
C ALA A 88 -15.37 3.61 -1.20
N LEU A 89 -14.05 3.76 -1.23
CA LEU A 89 -13.33 3.92 -2.49
C LEU A 89 -13.04 2.54 -3.07
N VAL A 90 -13.52 2.29 -4.29
CA VAL A 90 -13.21 1.05 -5.03
C VAL A 90 -12.36 1.39 -6.25
N ILE A 91 -11.19 0.78 -6.32
CA ILE A 91 -10.27 0.89 -7.45
C ILE A 91 -10.21 -0.46 -8.16
N PRO A 92 -10.75 -0.56 -9.39
CA PRO A 92 -10.71 -1.80 -10.14
C PRO A 92 -9.29 -2.08 -10.70
N PRO A 93 -9.00 -3.33 -11.09
CA PRO A 93 -7.75 -3.68 -11.75
C PRO A 93 -7.45 -2.77 -12.95
N GLY A 94 -6.20 -2.34 -13.07
CA GLY A 94 -5.71 -1.49 -14.16
C GLY A 94 -6.05 0.00 -14.03
N ALA A 95 -6.88 0.41 -13.06
CA ALA A 95 -7.20 1.82 -12.87
C ALA A 95 -6.02 2.59 -12.24
N ALA A 96 -5.56 3.62 -12.94
CA ALA A 96 -4.56 4.54 -12.42
C ALA A 96 -5.11 5.34 -11.24
N HIS A 97 -4.38 5.40 -10.14
CA HIS A 97 -4.81 6.10 -8.95
C HIS A 97 -3.65 6.56 -8.07
N VAL A 98 -3.98 7.42 -7.10
CA VAL A 98 -3.18 7.72 -5.91
C VAL A 98 -4.04 7.29 -4.74
N ASP A 99 -3.48 6.50 -3.83
CA ASP A 99 -4.14 6.03 -2.61
C ASP A 99 -4.67 7.18 -1.76
N PRO A 100 -5.65 6.92 -0.86
CA PRO A 100 -6.04 7.90 0.11
C PRO A 100 -4.86 8.37 0.96
N TYR A 101 -4.65 9.69 1.00
CA TYR A 101 -3.61 10.36 1.76
C TYR A 101 -4.21 11.46 2.63
N ASN A 102 -3.47 11.88 3.65
CA ASN A 102 -3.90 12.91 4.58
C ASN A 102 -3.51 14.30 4.05
N ASP A 103 -4.49 15.12 3.67
CA ASP A 103 -4.29 16.54 3.34
C ASP A 103 -4.81 17.49 4.43
N THR A 104 -5.18 16.96 5.59
CA THR A 104 -5.70 17.71 6.73
C THR A 104 -4.62 17.97 7.77
N ASP A 105 -4.97 18.75 8.79
CA ASP A 105 -4.15 19.11 9.96
C ASP A 105 -4.30 18.13 11.15
N GLU A 106 -5.24 17.18 11.06
CA GLU A 106 -5.43 16.10 12.02
C GLU A 106 -4.98 14.73 11.45
N PRO A 107 -4.53 13.78 12.30
CA PRO A 107 -4.29 12.40 11.87
C PRO A 107 -5.56 11.72 11.32
N VAL A 108 -5.38 10.84 10.33
CA VAL A 108 -6.47 10.01 9.77
C VAL A 108 -6.11 8.54 9.83
N VAL A 109 -7.13 7.69 9.93
CA VAL A 109 -6.97 6.23 9.90
C VAL A 109 -7.60 5.69 8.62
N VAL A 110 -6.76 5.17 7.72
CA VAL A 110 -7.18 4.61 6.43
C VAL A 110 -6.94 3.12 6.42
N ARG A 111 -7.97 2.35 6.09
CA ARG A 111 -7.84 0.92 5.81
C ARG A 111 -7.93 0.68 4.31
N THR A 112 -6.97 -0.06 3.79
CA THR A 112 -6.95 -0.52 2.40
C THR A 112 -6.89 -2.04 2.36
N VAL A 113 -7.80 -2.66 1.64
CA VAL A 113 -7.88 -4.12 1.45
C VAL A 113 -7.90 -4.48 -0.03
N TYR A 114 -7.32 -5.62 -0.36
CA TYR A 114 -7.07 -6.04 -1.74
C TYR A 114 -7.61 -7.44 -1.97
N THR A 115 -8.23 -7.66 -3.13
CA THR A 115 -8.70 -8.99 -3.56
C THR A 115 -8.41 -9.25 -5.05
N PRO A 116 -7.84 -10.41 -5.41
CA PRO A 116 -7.17 -11.36 -4.51
C PRO A 116 -6.03 -10.66 -3.75
N GLY A 117 -5.67 -11.15 -2.55
CA GLY A 117 -4.60 -10.58 -1.74
C GLY A 117 -3.23 -11.13 -2.15
N PRO A 118 -2.39 -10.42 -2.92
CA PRO A 118 -1.14 -10.98 -3.40
C PRO A 118 -0.08 -10.98 -2.29
N VAL A 119 0.74 -12.04 -2.24
CA VAL A 119 1.89 -12.14 -1.32
C VAL A 119 2.82 -10.93 -1.40
N TRP A 120 2.97 -10.35 -2.60
CA TRP A 120 3.79 -9.15 -2.78
C TRP A 120 3.29 -7.95 -1.94
N LEU A 121 1.97 -7.74 -1.82
CA LEU A 121 1.43 -6.63 -1.02
C LEU A 121 1.70 -6.83 0.49
N MET A 122 1.77 -8.08 0.96
CA MET A 122 2.21 -8.36 2.32
C MET A 122 3.68 -7.98 2.50
N SER A 123 4.55 -8.38 1.55
CA SER A 123 5.95 -7.97 1.57
C SER A 123 6.13 -6.45 1.51
N TYR A 124 5.32 -5.75 0.70
CA TYR A 124 5.27 -4.29 0.66
C TYR A 124 4.89 -3.70 2.03
N GLY A 125 3.78 -4.17 2.62
CA GLY A 125 3.32 -3.71 3.93
C GLY A 125 4.36 -3.88 5.04
N LYS A 126 5.01 -5.04 5.11
CA LYS A 126 6.12 -5.28 6.06
C LYS A 126 7.29 -4.33 5.82
N THR A 127 7.66 -4.13 4.56
CA THR A 127 8.78 -3.26 4.18
C THR A 127 8.51 -1.81 4.53
N LEU A 128 7.32 -1.31 4.24
CA LEU A 128 6.90 0.03 4.64
C LEU A 128 6.80 0.16 6.16
N GLY A 129 6.25 -0.84 6.84
CA GLY A 129 6.17 -0.89 8.31
C GLY A 129 7.55 -0.79 8.97
N GLN A 130 8.52 -1.59 8.53
CA GLN A 130 9.90 -1.51 9.03
C GLN A 130 10.52 -0.14 8.73
N ALA A 131 10.34 0.39 7.52
CA ALA A 131 10.86 1.70 7.17
C ALA A 131 10.27 2.82 8.04
N VAL A 132 8.97 2.76 8.34
CA VAL A 132 8.27 3.69 9.26
C VAL A 132 8.85 3.59 10.67
N ARG A 133 8.93 2.37 11.22
CA ARG A 133 9.50 2.12 12.55
C ARG A 133 10.92 2.65 12.67
N ASP A 134 11.73 2.43 11.64
CA ASP A 134 13.16 2.77 11.64
C ASP A 134 13.42 4.23 11.18
N GLY A 135 12.38 5.02 10.90
CA GLY A 135 12.52 6.40 10.40
C GLY A 135 13.13 6.52 8.99
N ASN A 136 13.19 5.43 8.24
CA ASN A 136 13.76 5.35 6.89
C ASN A 136 12.73 5.57 5.77
N VAL A 137 11.86 6.57 5.97
CA VAL A 137 10.84 7.00 5.02
C VAL A 137 11.21 8.34 4.38
N ASN A 138 10.41 8.79 3.41
CA ASN A 138 10.45 10.16 2.89
C ASN A 138 9.52 11.08 3.71
N ALA A 139 9.43 12.36 3.35
CA ALA A 139 8.57 13.34 4.03
C ALA A 139 7.05 13.03 3.95
N GLN A 140 6.65 12.10 3.08
CA GLN A 140 5.27 11.60 2.97
C GLN A 140 5.04 10.32 3.77
N HIS A 141 6.03 9.90 4.57
CA HIS A 141 6.00 8.65 5.32
C HIS A 141 5.81 7.42 4.42
N GLU A 142 6.33 7.53 3.19
CA GLU A 142 6.37 6.47 2.19
C GLU A 142 7.80 5.94 2.02
N LEU A 143 7.92 4.78 1.37
CA LEU A 143 9.22 4.27 0.95
C LEU A 143 9.97 5.29 0.10
N ARG A 144 11.27 5.45 0.38
CA ARG A 144 12.16 6.26 -0.45
C ARG A 144 12.18 5.71 -1.89
N PRO A 145 12.37 6.55 -2.92
CA PRO A 145 12.23 6.13 -4.32
C PRO A 145 13.05 4.89 -4.70
N ALA A 146 14.30 4.79 -4.25
CA ALA A 146 15.13 3.62 -4.51
C ALA A 146 14.58 2.33 -3.85
N HIS A 147 14.08 2.44 -2.62
CA HIS A 147 13.47 1.32 -1.91
C HIS A 147 12.15 0.89 -2.58
N LEU A 148 11.31 1.86 -2.97
CA LEU A 148 10.08 1.59 -3.71
C LEU A 148 10.37 0.88 -5.03
N LEU A 149 11.31 1.38 -5.84
CA LEU A 149 11.66 0.77 -7.12
C LEU A 149 12.19 -0.65 -6.96
N LEU A 150 12.98 -0.91 -5.91
CA LEU A 150 13.41 -2.25 -5.55
C LEU A 150 12.21 -3.16 -5.27
N MET A 151 11.24 -2.69 -4.48
CA MET A 151 10.03 -3.46 -4.18
C MET A 151 9.24 -3.77 -5.45
N LEU A 152 9.04 -2.78 -6.33
CA LEU A 152 8.33 -2.96 -7.59
C LEU A 152 9.04 -3.94 -8.53
N GLY A 153 10.37 -4.06 -8.43
CA GLY A 153 11.17 -5.02 -9.20
C GLY A 153 11.21 -6.44 -8.65
N THR A 154 10.62 -6.70 -7.48
CA THR A 154 10.56 -8.06 -6.93
C THR A 154 9.54 -8.93 -7.67
N PRO A 155 9.80 -10.25 -7.86
CA PRO A 155 8.87 -11.13 -8.56
C PRO A 155 7.49 -11.16 -7.89
N GLY A 156 6.43 -11.23 -8.69
CA GLY A 156 5.05 -11.21 -8.17
C GLY A 156 4.51 -9.81 -7.84
N SER A 157 5.27 -8.74 -8.10
CA SER A 157 4.72 -7.39 -8.08
C SER A 157 3.55 -7.28 -9.05
N VAL A 158 2.42 -6.84 -8.52
CA VAL A 158 1.23 -6.48 -9.29
C VAL A 158 1.06 -4.98 -9.41
N THR A 159 2.01 -4.19 -8.91
CA THR A 159 1.93 -2.73 -8.83
C THR A 159 2.93 -2.10 -9.78
N PHE A 160 2.50 -1.08 -10.53
CA PHE A 160 3.32 -0.40 -11.52
C PHE A 160 3.03 1.10 -11.56
N ALA A 161 3.99 1.91 -12.02
CA ALA A 161 3.77 3.34 -12.20
C ALA A 161 2.71 3.58 -13.29
N ALA A 162 1.77 4.49 -13.05
CA ALA A 162 0.59 4.66 -13.91
C ALA A 162 0.87 5.24 -15.31
N ARG A 163 1.98 5.97 -15.49
CA ARG A 163 2.27 6.73 -16.72
C ARG A 163 3.40 6.17 -17.57
N VAL A 164 3.99 5.05 -17.16
CA VAL A 164 5.12 4.45 -17.86
C VAL A 164 4.63 3.16 -18.53
N PRO A 165 4.93 2.90 -19.81
CA PRO A 165 4.56 1.65 -20.46
C PRO A 165 5.05 0.44 -19.64
N LEU A 166 4.16 -0.53 -19.38
CA LEU A 166 4.47 -1.71 -18.55
C LEU A 166 5.68 -2.50 -19.06
N ALA A 167 5.83 -2.61 -20.38
CA ALA A 167 6.96 -3.30 -21.00
C ALA A 167 8.29 -2.62 -20.66
N LEU A 168 8.33 -1.28 -20.69
CA LEU A 168 9.53 -0.50 -20.35
C LEU A 168 9.85 -0.63 -18.85
N GLN A 169 8.85 -0.57 -17.99
CA GLN A 169 9.03 -0.78 -16.55
C GLN A 169 9.65 -2.15 -16.27
N ARG A 170 9.06 -3.22 -16.82
CA ARG A 170 9.46 -4.61 -16.55
C ARG A 170 10.82 -4.98 -17.14
N ARG A 171 11.11 -4.53 -18.37
CA ARG A 171 12.30 -4.98 -19.11
C ARG A 171 13.54 -4.13 -18.84
N VAL A 172 13.36 -2.86 -18.48
CA VAL A 172 14.49 -1.91 -18.39
C VAL A 172 14.56 -1.25 -17.02
N MET A 173 13.50 -0.54 -16.61
CA MET A 173 13.59 0.33 -15.44
C MET A 173 13.71 -0.44 -14.13
N LEU A 174 12.86 -1.44 -13.90
CA LEU A 174 12.83 -2.19 -12.65
C LEU A 174 14.09 -3.03 -12.42
N PRO A 175 14.64 -3.77 -13.41
CA PRO A 175 15.92 -4.46 -13.23
C PRO A 175 17.08 -3.53 -12.88
N LEU A 176 17.19 -2.40 -13.59
CA LEU A 176 18.24 -1.41 -13.35
C LEU A 176 18.09 -0.77 -11.96
N ALA A 177 16.88 -0.33 -11.62
CA ALA A 177 16.60 0.30 -10.34
C ALA A 177 16.81 -0.66 -9.16
N THR A 178 16.44 -1.94 -9.31
CA THR A 178 16.70 -2.97 -8.29
C THR A 178 18.21 -3.13 -8.04
N ARG A 179 19.03 -3.15 -9.09
CA ARG A 179 20.49 -3.23 -8.95
C ARG A 179 21.07 -2.02 -8.22
N ILE A 180 20.61 -0.82 -8.55
CA ILE A 180 21.05 0.43 -7.91
C ILE A 180 20.62 0.46 -6.44
N ALA A 181 19.37 0.09 -6.14
CA ALA A 181 18.84 0.10 -4.79
C ALA A 181 19.56 -0.89 -3.86
N ARG A 182 19.86 -2.11 -4.33
CA ARG A 182 20.68 -3.08 -3.59
C ARG A 182 22.08 -2.54 -3.28
N ARG A 183 22.71 -1.86 -4.24
CA ARG A 183 24.02 -1.20 -4.02
C ARG A 183 23.95 -0.09 -2.97
N ARG A 184 22.77 0.49 -2.73
CA ARG A 184 22.51 1.48 -1.67
C ARG A 184 22.06 0.85 -0.36
N GLY A 185 22.15 -0.47 -0.21
CA GLY A 185 21.78 -1.18 1.02
C GLY A 185 20.29 -1.40 1.23
N TYR A 186 19.44 -1.11 0.23
CA TYR A 186 18.02 -1.42 0.33
C TYR A 186 17.78 -2.91 0.09
N ALA A 187 16.94 -3.49 0.95
CA ALA A 187 16.41 -4.84 0.82
C ALA A 187 14.94 -4.84 1.24
N PRO A 188 14.10 -5.73 0.68
CA PRO A 188 12.76 -5.92 1.21
C PRO A 188 12.85 -6.31 2.69
N ALA A 189 11.82 -6.00 3.47
CA ALA A 189 11.68 -6.60 4.80
C ALA A 189 11.85 -8.12 4.71
N ALA A 190 12.50 -8.70 5.72
CA ALA A 190 12.56 -10.14 5.87
C ALA A 190 11.13 -10.70 5.77
N GLY A 191 10.91 -11.59 4.79
CA GLY A 191 9.58 -11.97 4.33
C GLY A 191 9.48 -13.43 3.92
N LEU A 192 8.24 -13.93 3.91
CA LEU A 192 7.82 -15.33 3.74
C LEU A 192 8.54 -16.16 2.66
N ARG A 193 9.09 -15.55 1.60
CA ARG A 193 9.77 -16.29 0.51
C ARG A 193 11.01 -17.07 0.93
N GLY A 194 11.72 -16.65 1.98
CA GLY A 194 12.83 -17.46 2.51
C GLY A 194 12.38 -18.83 3.05
N HIS A 195 11.07 -18.97 3.35
CA HIS A 195 10.47 -20.15 3.97
C HIS A 195 9.45 -20.89 3.09
N ILE A 196 8.90 -20.25 2.05
CA ILE A 196 7.85 -20.86 1.19
C ILE A 196 8.42 -21.55 -0.07
N PHE A 197 9.64 -21.19 -0.51
CA PHE A 197 10.25 -21.78 -1.71
C PHE A 197 11.74 -22.10 -1.49
N ARG A 198 12.04 -22.94 -0.50
CA ARG A 198 13.25 -23.75 -0.51
C ARG A 198 12.94 -25.11 -1.10
#